data_AF-A0A2H0C738-F1
#
_entry.id   AF-A0A2H0C738-F1
#
_cell.length_a   1.000
_cell.length_b   1.000
_cell.length_c   1.000
_cell.angle_alpha   90.00
_cell.angle_beta   90.00
_cell.angle_gamma   90.00
#
_symmetry.space_group_name_H-M   'P 1'
#
loop_
_entity.id
_entity.type
_entity.pdbx_description
1 polymer ?
#
loop_
_entity_poly.entity_id
_entity_poly.type
_entity_poly.pdbx_seq_one_letter_code
_entity_poly.pdbx_strand_id
1 'polypeptide(L)'
;MFSYVYLFTSFWLVTGAYIDGWAHNHVPELETFFTPWHAVLYSGYLAMVLTLLLWIWLRKRKGHSWREAVPEGHGLSLLGAGVFFFGGIGDMLWHIAFGIEAGIEALLSPTHLLLATGAFLLFSGGARHVLRGNCFLCHGEELLERSGKSHESMCKKQLHLRMTQMMYILSVTFCMMILTYMTQFARYTQIL
;
A
#
# COMPACT_ATOMS: atom_id res chain seq x y z
N MET A 1 2.14 0.60 -17.40
CA MET A 1 0.96 -0.22 -17.06
C MET A 1 1.01 -0.70 -15.62
N PHE A 2 1.99 -1.54 -15.22
CA PHE A 2 2.12 -2.05 -13.84
C PHE A 2 1.95 -0.98 -12.75
N SER A 3 2.67 0.14 -12.85
CA SER A 3 2.65 1.21 -11.84
C SER A 3 1.26 1.81 -11.61
N TYR A 4 0.44 1.94 -12.66
CA TYR A 4 -0.92 2.49 -12.52
C TYR A 4 -1.88 1.49 -11.87
N VAL A 5 -1.78 0.21 -12.24
CA VAL A 5 -2.58 -0.86 -11.61
C VAL A 5 -2.18 -1.01 -10.15
N TYR A 6 -0.88 -1.02 -9.86
CA TYR A 6 -0.36 -1.12 -8.49
C TYR A 6 -0.77 0.08 -7.63
N LEU A 7 -0.78 1.30 -8.20
CA LEU A 7 -1.27 2.50 -7.54
C LEU A 7 -2.77 2.41 -7.22
N PHE A 8 -3.57 1.97 -8.19
CA PHE A 8 -5.01 1.79 -8.01
C PHE A 8 -5.32 0.76 -6.90
N THR A 9 -4.64 -0.39 -6.91
CA THR A 9 -4.83 -1.41 -5.86
C THR A 9 -4.30 -0.94 -4.50
N SER A 10 -3.25 -0.10 -4.47
CA SER A 10 -2.79 0.55 -3.23
C SER A 10 -3.87 1.46 -2.66
N PHE A 11 -4.49 2.28 -3.49
CA PHE A 11 -5.58 3.16 -3.08
C PHE A 11 -6.79 2.38 -2.57
N TRP A 12 -7.13 1.26 -3.21
CA TRP A 12 -8.16 0.34 -2.74
C TRP A 12 -7.83 -0.17 -1.33
N LEU A 13 -6.64 -0.74 -1.13
CA LEU A 13 -6.22 -1.25 0.18
C LEU A 13 -6.30 -0.18 1.27
N VAL A 14 -5.80 1.03 1.01
CA VAL A 14 -5.87 2.16 1.96
C VAL A 14 -7.31 2.55 2.28
N THR A 15 -8.17 2.58 1.26
CA THR A 15 -9.60 2.90 1.43
C THR A 15 -10.31 1.82 2.25
N GLY A 16 -10.01 0.55 1.99
CA GLY A 16 -10.52 -0.58 2.76
C GLY A 16 -10.10 -0.50 4.23
N ALA A 17 -8.82 -0.21 4.50
CA ALA A 17 -8.32 -0.04 5.87
C ALA A 17 -8.99 1.13 6.59
N TYR A 18 -9.24 2.24 5.90
CA TYR A 18 -9.96 3.38 6.47
C TYR A 18 -11.40 3.03 6.82
N ILE A 19 -12.11 2.39 5.90
CA ILE A 19 -13.52 2.00 6.09
C ILE A 19 -13.64 0.98 7.24
N ASP A 20 -12.71 0.04 7.31
CA ASP A 20 -12.64 -0.96 8.38
C ASP A 20 -12.37 -0.30 9.75
N GLY A 21 -11.35 0.55 9.84
CA GLY A 21 -11.11 1.35 11.05
C GLY A 21 -12.30 2.24 11.43
N TRP A 22 -13.01 2.82 10.46
CA TRP A 22 -14.25 3.56 10.72
C TRP A 22 -15.30 2.65 11.38
N ALA A 23 -15.49 1.44 10.87
CA ALA A 23 -16.48 0.50 11.39
C ALA A 23 -16.21 0.10 12.84
N HIS A 24 -14.95 -0.23 13.18
CA HIS A 24 -14.52 -0.52 14.57
C HIS A 24 -14.83 0.60 15.56
N ASN A 25 -15.08 1.84 15.10
CA ASN A 25 -15.37 2.99 15.94
C ASN A 25 -16.83 3.47 15.87
N HIS A 26 -17.62 3.04 14.89
CA HIS A 26 -18.94 3.62 14.61
C HIS A 26 -20.06 2.60 14.49
N VAL A 27 -19.74 1.33 14.26
CA VAL A 27 -20.73 0.27 14.12
C VAL A 27 -20.79 -0.47 15.46
N PRO A 28 -21.90 -0.36 16.21
CA PRO A 28 -22.11 -1.16 17.42
C PRO A 28 -22.16 -2.65 17.07
N GLU A 29 -21.74 -3.51 18.00
CA GLU A 29 -21.93 -4.97 17.92
C GLU A 29 -21.21 -5.67 16.75
N LEU A 30 -19.98 -5.25 16.44
CA LEU A 30 -19.08 -6.05 15.61
C LEU A 30 -18.66 -7.30 16.41
N GLU A 31 -19.46 -8.36 16.38
CA GLU A 31 -19.24 -9.59 17.14
C GLU A 31 -18.38 -10.62 16.38
N THR A 32 -18.09 -10.36 15.09
CA THR A 32 -17.39 -11.33 14.23
C THR A 32 -16.33 -10.69 13.36
N PHE A 33 -15.32 -11.49 12.99
CA PHE A 33 -14.28 -11.09 12.06
C PHE A 33 -14.81 -10.90 10.62
N PHE A 34 -15.75 -11.74 10.19
CA PHE A 34 -16.23 -11.71 8.80
C PHE A 34 -17.27 -10.61 8.59
N THR A 35 -16.77 -9.41 8.29
CA THR A 35 -17.59 -8.22 8.06
C THR A 35 -17.43 -7.74 6.61
N PRO A 36 -18.42 -7.00 6.07
CA PRO A 36 -18.27 -6.34 4.78
C PRO A 36 -17.04 -5.41 4.72
N TRP A 37 -16.65 -4.82 5.84
CA TRP A 37 -15.54 -3.88 5.94
C TRP A 37 -14.19 -4.58 5.84
N HIS A 38 -14.01 -5.67 6.57
CA HIS A 38 -12.87 -6.58 6.39
C HIS A 38 -12.82 -7.11 4.97
N ALA A 39 -13.96 -7.45 4.36
CA ALA A 39 -13.98 -7.91 2.97
C ALA A 39 -13.42 -6.85 1.99
N VAL A 40 -13.72 -5.56 2.18
CA VAL A 40 -13.15 -4.48 1.36
C VAL A 40 -11.65 -4.32 1.61
N LEU A 41 -11.20 -4.38 2.87
CA LEU A 41 -9.78 -4.35 3.26
C LEU A 41 -9.00 -5.50 2.61
N TYR A 42 -9.41 -6.74 2.84
CA TYR A 42 -8.73 -7.94 2.36
C TYR A 42 -8.82 -8.11 0.84
N SER A 43 -9.88 -7.63 0.20
CA SER A 43 -9.95 -7.60 -1.28
C SER A 43 -8.96 -6.61 -1.89
N GLY A 44 -8.76 -5.43 -1.27
CA GLY A 44 -7.72 -4.48 -1.68
C GLY A 44 -6.31 -5.07 -1.55
N TYR A 45 -6.05 -5.77 -0.44
CA TYR A 45 -4.80 -6.49 -0.22
C TYR A 45 -4.58 -7.56 -1.30
N LEU A 46 -5.58 -8.42 -1.53
CA LEU A 46 -5.53 -9.48 -2.53
C LEU A 46 -5.29 -8.92 -3.93
N ALA A 47 -5.99 -7.86 -4.32
CA ALA A 47 -5.81 -7.21 -5.62
C ALA A 47 -4.36 -6.73 -5.82
N MET A 48 -3.74 -6.18 -4.77
CA MET A 48 -2.37 -5.68 -4.83
C MET A 48 -1.34 -6.82 -4.92
N VAL A 49 -1.52 -7.89 -4.14
CA VAL A 49 -0.67 -9.08 -4.21
C VAL A 49 -0.79 -9.77 -5.56
N LEU A 50 -2.01 -9.95 -6.06
CA LEU A 50 -2.23 -10.55 -7.39
C LEU A 50 -1.61 -9.71 -8.49
N THR A 51 -1.66 -8.37 -8.40
CA THR A 51 -0.98 -7.49 -9.35
C THR A 51 0.54 -7.75 -9.37
N LEU A 52 1.15 -7.88 -8.19
CA LEU A 52 2.59 -8.14 -8.06
C LEU A 52 2.97 -9.53 -8.58
N LEU A 53 2.22 -10.56 -8.18
CA LEU A 53 2.48 -11.95 -8.56
C LEU A 53 2.21 -12.18 -10.05
N LEU A 54 1.14 -11.61 -10.60
CA LEU A 54 0.82 -11.71 -12.03
C LEU A 54 1.91 -11.07 -12.87
N TRP A 55 2.44 -9.91 -12.46
CA TRP A 55 3.58 -9.28 -13.14
C TRP A 55 4.83 -10.17 -13.14
N ILE A 56 5.19 -10.70 -11.96
CA ILE A 56 6.33 -11.62 -11.81
C ILE A 56 6.13 -12.84 -12.71
N TRP A 57 4.95 -13.45 -12.69
CA TRP A 57 4.61 -14.61 -13.49
C TRP A 57 4.68 -14.34 -15.00
N LEU A 58 4.13 -13.22 -15.46
CA LEU A 58 4.21 -12.79 -16.87
C LEU A 58 5.66 -12.60 -17.32
N ARG A 59 6.53 -12.04 -16.46
CA ARG A 59 7.96 -11.90 -16.75
C ARG A 59 8.69 -13.24 -16.71
N LYS A 60 8.36 -14.11 -15.77
CA LYS A 60 8.89 -15.49 -15.72
C LYS A 60 8.58 -16.26 -17.00
N ARG A 61 7.36 -16.12 -17.54
CA ARG A 61 6.96 -16.71 -18.83
C ARG A 61 7.74 -16.19 -20.03
N LYS A 62 8.32 -14.99 -19.94
CA LYS A 62 9.20 -14.40 -20.97
C LYS A 62 10.68 -14.78 -20.79
N GLY A 63 11.00 -15.69 -19.87
CA GLY A 63 12.36 -16.19 -19.65
C GLY A 63 13.21 -15.38 -18.67
N HIS A 64 12.65 -14.35 -18.03
CA HIS A 64 13.40 -13.56 -17.03
C HIS A 64 13.77 -14.42 -15.80
N SER A 65 14.94 -14.14 -15.22
CA SER A 65 15.32 -14.69 -13.92
C SER A 65 14.38 -14.20 -12.81
N TRP A 66 14.39 -14.86 -11.65
CA TRP A 66 13.55 -14.44 -10.52
C TRP A 66 13.84 -13.01 -10.06
N ARG A 67 15.11 -12.58 -10.07
CA ARG A 67 15.49 -11.22 -9.69
C ARG A 67 14.96 -10.17 -10.67
N GLU A 68 14.97 -10.46 -11.97
CA GLU A 68 14.50 -9.55 -13.02
C GLU A 68 12.96 -9.53 -13.16
N ALA A 69 12.31 -10.60 -12.72
CA ALA A 69 10.86 -10.71 -12.75
C ALA A 69 10.18 -9.80 -11.72
N VAL A 70 10.85 -9.53 -10.59
CA VAL A 70 10.36 -8.58 -9.58
C VAL A 70 10.48 -7.16 -10.14
N PRO A 71 9.40 -6.34 -10.10
CA PRO A 71 9.50 -4.96 -10.51
C PRO A 71 10.51 -4.21 -9.63
N GLU A 72 11.31 -3.35 -10.24
CA GLU A 72 12.35 -2.63 -9.53
C GLU A 72 11.79 -1.85 -8.33
N GLY A 73 12.49 -1.89 -7.19
CA GLY A 73 12.04 -1.28 -5.94
C GLY A 73 11.05 -2.10 -5.10
N HIS A 74 10.38 -3.10 -5.69
CA HIS A 74 9.28 -3.86 -5.06
C HIS A 74 9.75 -5.11 -4.28
N GLY A 75 11.05 -5.28 -4.06
CA GLY A 75 11.58 -6.39 -3.26
C GLY A 75 11.04 -6.44 -1.83
N LEU A 76 10.99 -5.29 -1.13
CA LEU A 76 10.36 -5.24 0.20
C LEU A 76 8.84 -5.26 0.13
N SER A 77 8.23 -4.96 -1.02
CA SER A 77 6.78 -5.13 -1.19
C SER A 77 6.39 -6.61 -1.19
N LEU A 78 7.24 -7.50 -1.72
CA LEU A 78 7.05 -8.96 -1.59
C LEU A 78 7.15 -9.42 -0.13
N LEU A 79 8.13 -8.89 0.62
CA LEU A 79 8.24 -9.16 2.05
C LEU A 79 6.99 -8.65 2.79
N GLY A 80 6.56 -7.43 2.49
CA GLY A 80 5.34 -6.84 3.05
C GLY A 80 4.09 -7.66 2.74
N ALA A 81 3.98 -8.24 1.54
CA ALA A 81 2.90 -9.16 1.20
C ALA A 81 2.86 -10.36 2.15
N GLY A 82 4.01 -11.00 2.39
CA GLY A 82 4.10 -12.12 3.33
C GLY A 82 3.77 -11.71 4.76
N VAL A 83 4.34 -10.60 5.24
CA VAL A 83 4.09 -10.07 6.59
C VAL A 83 2.61 -9.75 6.78
N PHE A 84 1.97 -9.08 5.82
CA PHE A 84 0.55 -8.75 5.87
C PHE A 84 -0.32 -10.02 5.84
N PHE A 85 0.03 -11.01 5.01
CA PHE A 85 -0.69 -12.28 4.96
C PHE A 85 -0.74 -12.98 6.32
N PHE A 86 0.42 -13.16 6.96
CA PHE A 86 0.49 -13.78 8.27
C PHE A 86 -0.12 -12.88 9.35
N GLY A 87 0.01 -11.56 9.20
CA GLY A 87 -0.70 -10.57 10.01
C GLY A 87 -2.21 -10.76 9.99
N GLY A 88 -2.81 -10.92 8.81
CA GLY A 88 -4.27 -11.09 8.66
C GLY A 88 -4.78 -12.43 9.18
N ILE A 89 -3.99 -13.50 9.06
CA ILE A 89 -4.31 -14.77 9.72
C ILE A 89 -4.26 -14.60 11.24
N GLY A 90 -3.20 -13.96 11.75
CA GLY A 90 -3.07 -13.67 13.17
C GLY A 90 -4.24 -12.83 13.68
N ASP A 91 -4.63 -11.81 12.92
CA ASP A 91 -5.73 -10.90 13.21
C ASP A 91 -7.07 -11.62 13.30
N MET A 92 -7.36 -12.50 12.33
CA MET A 92 -8.53 -13.37 12.38
C MET A 92 -8.53 -14.24 13.64
N LEU A 93 -7.42 -14.92 13.93
CA LEU A 93 -7.31 -15.81 15.10
C LEU A 93 -7.43 -15.03 16.42
N TRP A 94 -6.87 -13.84 16.47
CA TRP A 94 -6.94 -12.95 17.62
C TRP A 94 -8.38 -12.53 17.89
N HIS A 95 -9.09 -12.09 16.85
CA HIS A 95 -10.49 -11.72 16.95
C HIS A 95 -11.40 -12.88 17.34
N ILE A 96 -11.12 -14.10 16.88
CA ILE A 96 -11.85 -15.30 17.30
C ILE A 96 -11.58 -15.63 18.77
N ALA A 97 -10.35 -15.42 19.26
CA ALA A 97 -9.95 -15.80 20.61
C ALA A 97 -10.32 -14.76 21.68
N PHE A 98 -10.21 -13.47 21.36
CA PHE A 98 -10.29 -12.37 22.32
C PHE A 98 -11.42 -11.37 22.03
N GLY A 99 -12.11 -11.50 20.90
CA GLY A 99 -13.18 -10.60 20.47
C GLY A 99 -12.68 -9.45 19.60
N ILE A 100 -13.62 -8.58 19.19
CA ILE A 100 -13.31 -7.41 18.36
C ILE A 100 -12.94 -6.22 19.24
N GLU A 101 -11.73 -5.70 19.06
CA GLU A 101 -11.22 -4.53 19.75
C GLU A 101 -11.74 -3.24 19.09
N ALA A 102 -11.89 -2.17 19.87
CA ALA A 102 -12.32 -0.84 19.40
C ALA A 102 -11.40 0.27 19.94
N GLY A 103 -11.39 1.43 19.28
CA GLY A 103 -10.62 2.59 19.76
C GLY A 103 -9.09 2.40 19.67
N ILE A 104 -8.38 2.70 20.76
CA ILE A 104 -6.90 2.62 20.82
C ILE A 104 -6.42 1.16 20.89
N GLU A 105 -7.22 0.27 21.47
CA GLU A 105 -6.89 -1.16 21.61
C GLU A 105 -6.72 -1.81 20.24
N ALA A 106 -7.64 -1.53 19.31
CA ALA A 106 -7.53 -1.96 17.91
C ALA A 106 -6.26 -1.42 17.22
N LEU A 107 -5.76 -0.25 17.62
CA LEU A 107 -4.56 0.34 17.00
C LEU A 107 -3.26 -0.26 17.52
N LEU A 108 -3.26 -0.72 18.78
CA LEU A 108 -2.08 -1.22 19.48
C LEU A 108 -2.03 -2.74 19.57
N SER A 109 -3.05 -3.45 19.10
CA SER A 109 -3.04 -4.90 19.19
C SER A 109 -1.93 -5.50 18.33
N PRO A 110 -1.33 -6.62 18.77
CA PRO A 110 -0.16 -7.18 18.11
C PRO A 110 -0.39 -7.48 16.62
N THR A 111 -1.61 -7.87 16.25
CA THR A 111 -2.00 -8.24 14.89
C THR A 111 -2.14 -7.02 14.00
N HIS A 112 -2.74 -5.94 14.49
CA HIS A 112 -2.86 -4.68 13.77
C HIS A 112 -1.50 -4.02 13.53
N LEU A 113 -0.57 -4.09 14.48
CA LEU A 113 0.80 -3.61 14.29
C LEU A 113 1.55 -4.42 13.22
N LEU A 114 1.32 -5.74 13.17
CA LEU A 114 1.90 -6.60 12.16
C LEU A 114 1.32 -6.31 10.76
N LEU A 115 0.00 -6.12 10.67
CA LEU A 115 -0.69 -5.69 9.46
C LEU A 115 -0.19 -4.32 8.97
N ALA A 116 -0.08 -3.34 9.87
CA ALA A 116 0.45 -2.00 9.57
C ALA A 116 1.90 -2.07 9.05
N THR A 117 2.73 -2.92 9.66
CA THR A 117 4.11 -3.16 9.20
C THR A 117 4.13 -3.78 7.81
N GLY A 118 3.31 -4.80 7.56
CA GLY A 118 3.17 -5.42 6.24
C GLY A 118 2.70 -4.43 5.17
N ALA A 119 1.71 -3.61 5.49
CA ALA A 119 1.17 -2.57 4.61
C ALA A 119 2.23 -1.51 4.28
N PHE A 120 2.98 -1.04 5.30
CA PHE A 120 4.08 -0.09 5.11
C PHE A 120 5.13 -0.64 4.14
N LEU A 121 5.56 -1.89 4.32
CA LEU A 121 6.51 -2.55 3.43
C LEU A 121 5.95 -2.71 2.01
N LEU A 122 4.67 -3.07 1.88
CA LEU A 122 3.94 -3.16 0.62
C LEU A 122 3.95 -1.85 -0.17
N PHE A 123 3.68 -0.73 0.49
CA PHE A 123 3.66 0.61 -0.14
C PHE A 123 5.05 1.16 -0.45
N SER A 124 6.07 0.74 0.30
CA SER A 124 7.45 1.24 0.15
C SER A 124 8.11 0.94 -1.22
N GLY A 125 7.54 0.01 -2.01
CA GLY A 125 8.04 -0.36 -3.34
C GLY A 125 8.07 0.80 -4.34
N GLY A 126 7.03 1.63 -4.33
CA GLY A 126 6.92 2.80 -5.21
C GLY A 126 8.00 3.86 -4.92
N ALA A 127 8.33 4.10 -3.65
CA ALA A 127 9.32 5.08 -3.24
C ALA A 127 10.75 4.70 -3.68
N ARG A 128 11.13 3.42 -3.56
CA ARG A 128 12.48 2.95 -3.95
C ARG A 128 12.68 2.88 -5.45
N HIS A 129 11.64 2.65 -6.24
CA HIS A 129 11.71 2.74 -7.70
C HIS A 129 12.07 4.17 -8.17
N VAL A 130 11.71 5.20 -7.38
CA VAL A 130 12.08 6.59 -7.65
C VAL A 130 13.53 6.87 -7.20
N LEU A 131 13.92 6.39 -6.01
CA LEU A 131 15.26 6.62 -5.45
C LEU A 131 16.37 5.85 -6.16
N ARG A 132 16.07 4.69 -6.75
CA ARG A 132 17.02 3.91 -7.56
C ARG A 132 17.01 4.27 -9.04
N GLY A 133 16.20 5.24 -9.45
CA GLY A 133 16.18 5.80 -10.80
C GLY A 133 17.43 6.62 -11.14
N ASN A 134 18.62 6.12 -10.82
CA ASN A 134 19.84 6.57 -11.46
C ASN A 134 19.96 5.83 -12.79
N CYS A 135 19.80 6.58 -13.88
CA CYS A 135 20.29 6.24 -15.20
C CYS A 135 19.54 5.13 -15.98
N PHE A 136 18.24 5.29 -16.24
CA PHE A 136 17.58 4.58 -17.37
C PHE A 136 17.60 5.41 -18.68
N LEU A 137 18.30 6.54 -18.68
CA LEU A 137 18.25 7.53 -19.75
C LEU A 137 19.36 7.38 -20.81
N CYS A 138 20.25 6.40 -20.71
CA CYS A 138 21.26 6.14 -21.75
C CYS A 138 20.72 5.42 -22.99
N HIS A 139 19.40 5.17 -23.11
CA HIS A 139 18.80 4.51 -24.28
C HIS A 139 17.83 5.43 -25.07
N GLY A 140 17.87 6.74 -24.81
CA GLY A 140 16.90 7.72 -25.32
C GLY A 140 17.42 8.72 -26.35
N GLU A 141 18.64 8.58 -26.88
CA GLU A 141 19.21 9.58 -27.79
C GLU A 141 18.37 9.77 -29.07
N GLU A 142 17.84 8.71 -29.69
CA GLU A 142 16.99 8.80 -30.89
C GLU A 142 15.62 9.48 -30.66
N LEU A 143 15.07 9.40 -29.44
CA LEU A 143 13.76 10.01 -29.13
C LEU A 143 13.87 11.48 -28.70
N LEU A 144 15.03 11.88 -28.19
CA LEU A 144 15.31 13.27 -27.80
C LEU A 144 15.43 14.17 -29.02
N GLU A 145 16.11 13.69 -30.06
CA GLU A 145 16.33 14.40 -31.32
C GLU A 145 15.00 14.72 -32.02
N ARG A 146 14.01 13.82 -31.92
CA ARG A 146 12.68 13.97 -32.55
C ARG A 146 11.73 14.92 -31.81
N SER A 147 11.97 15.22 -30.53
CA SER A 147 11.02 15.98 -29.69
C SER A 147 11.40 17.45 -29.45
N GLY A 148 12.61 17.86 -29.83
CA GLY A 148 13.13 19.23 -29.63
C GLY A 148 13.25 19.66 -28.16
N LYS A 149 12.99 18.76 -27.19
CA LYS A 149 13.09 19.03 -25.76
C LYS A 149 14.44 18.62 -25.24
N SER A 150 15.06 19.47 -24.41
CA SER A 150 16.29 19.08 -23.74
C SER A 150 16.04 17.85 -22.87
N HIS A 151 17.01 16.93 -22.89
CA HIS A 151 17.05 15.73 -22.06
C HIS A 151 16.77 16.04 -20.58
N GLU A 152 17.31 17.16 -20.11
CA GLU A 152 17.11 17.66 -18.76
C GLU A 152 15.65 18.01 -18.47
N SER A 153 14.93 18.63 -19.41
CA SER A 153 13.52 19.02 -19.22
C SER A 153 12.58 17.82 -19.12
N MET A 154 12.86 16.77 -19.89
CA MET A 154 12.05 15.54 -19.90
C MET A 154 12.31 14.71 -18.64
N CYS A 155 13.58 14.60 -18.23
CA CYS A 155 13.99 13.99 -16.97
C CYS A 155 13.35 14.70 -15.77
N LYS A 156 13.42 16.04 -15.72
CA LYS A 156 12.74 16.85 -14.69
C LYS A 156 11.24 16.58 -14.67
N LYS A 157 10.56 16.57 -15.82
CA LYS A 157 9.10 16.31 -15.89
C LYS A 157 8.73 14.93 -15.36
N GLN A 158 9.49 13.89 -15.74
CA GLN A 158 9.21 12.51 -15.36
C GLN A 158 9.56 12.23 -13.89
N LEU A 159 10.63 12.84 -13.38
CA LEU A 159 10.96 12.86 -11.96
C LEU A 159 9.89 13.59 -11.15
N HIS A 160 9.41 14.74 -11.64
CA HIS A 160 8.37 15.53 -10.97
C HIS A 160 7.05 14.75 -10.89
N LEU A 161 6.58 14.15 -12.00
CA LEU A 161 5.39 13.29 -12.01
C LEU A 161 5.49 12.13 -11.00
N ARG A 162 6.67 11.50 -10.91
CA ARG A 162 6.92 10.40 -9.97
C ARG A 162 7.00 10.88 -8.51
N MET A 163 7.58 12.05 -8.25
CA MET A 163 7.61 12.69 -6.94
C MET A 163 6.22 13.13 -6.49
N THR A 164 5.42 13.72 -7.37
CA THR A 164 4.04 14.11 -7.08
C THR A 164 3.17 12.90 -6.74
N GLN A 165 3.34 11.77 -7.45
CA GLN A 165 2.63 10.53 -7.12
C GLN A 165 3.03 9.98 -5.75
N MET A 166 4.31 10.02 -5.38
CA MET A 166 4.79 9.59 -4.06
C MET A 166 4.29 10.52 -2.94
N MET A 167 4.39 11.84 -3.15
CA MET A 167 3.89 12.85 -2.22
C MET A 167 2.37 12.72 -2.04
N TYR A 168 1.63 12.37 -3.09
CA TYR A 168 0.19 12.15 -3.02
C TYR A 168 -0.16 10.91 -2.21
N ILE A 169 0.54 9.79 -2.40
CA ILE A 169 0.32 8.56 -1.60
C ILE A 169 0.66 8.81 -0.13
N LEU A 170 1.81 9.44 0.14
CA LEU A 170 2.21 9.80 1.51
C LEU A 170 1.24 10.81 2.13
N SER A 171 0.80 11.83 1.39
CA SER A 171 -0.13 12.83 1.89
C SER A 171 -1.52 12.26 2.14
N VAL A 172 -2.03 11.38 1.29
CA VAL A 172 -3.32 10.72 1.50
C VAL A 172 -3.24 9.77 2.70
N THR A 173 -2.17 8.99 2.82
CA THR A 173 -1.98 8.07 3.96
C THR A 173 -1.82 8.84 5.28
N PHE A 174 -1.05 9.94 5.27
CA PHE A 174 -0.82 10.79 6.44
C PHE A 174 -2.07 11.58 6.83
N CYS A 175 -2.82 12.12 5.86
CA CYS A 175 -4.07 12.83 6.09
C CYS A 175 -5.15 11.88 6.65
N MET A 176 -5.23 10.65 6.13
CA MET A 176 -6.13 9.62 6.64
C MET A 176 -5.75 9.19 8.06
N MET A 177 -4.47 8.95 8.35
CA MET A 177 -4.00 8.66 9.72
C MET A 177 -4.33 9.80 10.68
N ILE A 178 -4.07 11.06 10.29
CA ILE A 178 -4.40 12.22 11.12
C ILE A 178 -5.91 12.32 11.32
N LEU A 179 -6.74 12.13 10.30
CA LEU A 179 -8.20 12.15 10.44
C LEU A 179 -8.69 11.06 11.39
N THR A 180 -8.17 9.85 11.29
CA THR A 180 -8.50 8.76 12.22
C THR A 180 -8.02 9.06 13.65
N TYR A 181 -6.80 9.60 13.82
CA TYR A 181 -6.28 9.98 15.13
C TYR A 181 -7.05 11.14 15.76
N MET A 182 -7.38 12.17 14.98
CA MET A 182 -8.11 13.35 15.44
C MET A 182 -9.56 13.02 15.79
N THR A 183 -10.20 12.11 15.05
CA THR A 183 -11.55 11.63 15.40
C THR A 183 -11.55 10.77 16.66
N GLN A 184 -10.52 9.94 16.88
CA GLN A 184 -10.37 9.19 18.13
C GLN A 184 -10.04 10.09 19.32
N PHE A 185 -9.11 11.04 19.16
CA PHE A 185 -8.74 11.98 20.21
C PHE A 185 -9.91 12.88 20.62
N ALA A 186 -10.65 13.44 19.64
CA ALA A 186 -11.82 14.26 19.92
C ALA A 186 -12.90 13.51 20.71
N ARG A 187 -13.11 12.22 20.44
CA ARG A 187 -14.03 11.38 21.23
C ARG A 187 -13.51 11.10 22.63
N TYR A 188 -12.23 10.79 22.77
CA TYR A 188 -11.62 10.58 24.09
C TYR A 188 -11.79 11.81 24.98
N THR A 189 -11.68 13.01 24.42
CA THR A 189 -11.91 14.28 25.14
C THR A 189 -13.37 14.64 25.40
N GLN A 190 -14.34 13.95 24.77
CA GLN A 190 -15.78 14.18 25.00
C GLN A 190 -16.36 13.22 26.07
N ILE A 191 -15.59 12.21 26.49
CA ILE A 191 -16.00 11.21 27.49
C ILE A 191 -15.40 11.53 28.88
N LEU A 192 -14.46 12.48 28.96
CA LEU A 192 -13.93 13.10 30.19
C LEU A 192 -14.70 14.38 30.54
#